data_AF-A0A1H8Q9G7-F1
#
_entry.id   AF-A0A1H8Q9G7-F1
#
_cell.length_a   1.000
_cell.length_b   1.000
_cell.length_c   1.000
_cell.angle_alpha   90.00
_cell.angle_beta   90.00
_cell.angle_gamma   90.00
#
_symmetry.space_group_name_H-M   'P 1'
#
loop_
_entity.id
_entity.type
_entity.pdbx_description
1 polymer ?
#
loop_
_entity_poly.entity_id
_entity_poly.type
_entity_poly.pdbx_seq_one_letter_code
_entity_poly.pdbx_strand_id
1 'polypeptide(L)'
;MNDLKFIRRFVFLIALFPTISTYAAEFTKEDIIGQWKTVVKNPVHKNTVAKRYMRHTFFEDGKLVVENKEDSQDNKEWKFSDGVFIVTSSYKSSKFIEQYKLININKLSKFRFQSIIDGKPLADYDPKEIYIRQGSDTDRNMETLDIFKSVKSSMDFIDPNTLEVGSEYILSKKTPIMPHYTPSDLSKIVYAVKGQSISIIKRQMVNNTIWYQVTFNGNQGWVNSIALFGQKLK
;
A
#
# COMPACT_ATOMS: atom_id res chain seq x y z
N MET A 1 45.24 16.26 78.27
CA MET A 1 44.23 15.80 77.30
C MET A 1 43.79 17.01 76.49
N ASN A 2 44.36 17.18 75.28
CA ASN A 2 44.01 18.26 74.35
C ASN A 2 43.33 17.62 73.13
N ASP A 3 42.05 17.92 72.95
CA ASP A 3 41.24 17.44 71.82
C ASP A 3 41.46 18.33 70.59
N LEU A 4 42.01 17.72 69.54
CA LEU A 4 42.17 18.33 68.22
C LEU A 4 40.90 18.07 67.39
N LYS A 5 40.07 19.10 67.16
CA LYS A 5 38.91 19.01 66.26
C LYS A 5 39.34 19.17 64.80
N PHE A 6 39.26 18.08 64.03
CA PHE A 6 39.51 18.06 62.59
C PHE A 6 38.29 18.57 61.81
N ILE A 7 38.37 19.76 61.24
CA ILE A 7 37.36 20.31 60.34
C ILE A 7 37.58 19.75 58.93
N ARG A 8 36.76 18.79 58.51
CA ARG A 8 36.70 18.33 57.11
C ARG A 8 36.03 19.39 56.24
N ARG A 9 36.82 20.12 55.44
CA ARG A 9 36.31 20.95 54.34
C ARG A 9 35.97 20.04 53.16
N PHE A 10 34.67 19.89 52.87
CA PHE A 10 34.18 19.30 51.63
C PHE A 10 34.29 20.34 50.51
N VAL A 11 35.20 20.15 49.57
CA VAL A 11 35.28 20.96 48.34
C VAL A 11 34.34 20.32 47.33
N PHE A 12 33.19 20.96 47.07
CA PHE A 12 32.31 20.59 45.96
C PHE A 12 32.93 21.10 44.66
N LEU A 13 33.50 20.19 43.87
CA LEU A 13 33.95 20.48 42.51
C LEU A 13 32.69 20.57 41.62
N ILE A 14 32.24 21.79 41.31
CA ILE A 14 31.16 22.02 40.34
C ILE A 14 31.75 21.78 38.95
N ALA A 15 31.53 20.58 38.40
CA ALA A 15 31.85 20.31 37.00
C ALA A 15 30.84 21.07 36.11
N LEU A 16 31.31 22.15 35.48
CA LEU A 16 30.60 22.81 34.39
C LEU A 16 30.57 21.87 33.19
N PHE A 17 29.52 21.06 33.08
CA PHE A 17 29.26 20.32 31.85
C PHE A 17 28.84 21.32 30.78
N PRO A 18 29.52 21.37 29.62
CA PRO A 18 29.06 22.18 28.50
C PRO A 18 27.67 21.70 28.13
N THR A 19 26.68 22.59 28.19
CA THR A 19 25.38 22.36 27.60
C THR A 19 25.59 22.28 26.10
N ILE A 20 25.71 21.06 25.58
CA ILE A 20 25.67 20.82 24.14
C ILE A 20 24.23 21.15 23.74
N SER A 21 24.03 22.40 23.33
CA SER A 21 22.80 22.82 22.66
C SER A 21 22.73 22.00 21.38
N THR A 22 21.88 20.98 21.40
CA THR A 22 21.53 20.20 20.22
C THR A 22 20.68 21.11 19.34
N TYR A 23 21.35 21.99 18.59
CA TYR A 23 20.69 22.71 17.50
C TYR A 23 20.16 21.65 16.55
N ALA A 24 18.84 21.45 16.55
CA ALA A 24 18.19 20.67 15.52
C ALA A 24 18.58 21.33 14.20
N ALA A 25 19.31 20.60 13.34
CA ALA A 25 19.71 21.12 12.06
C ALA A 25 18.47 21.65 11.32
N GLU A 26 18.46 22.94 11.01
CA GLU A 26 17.38 23.55 10.26
C GLU A 26 17.50 23.08 8.81
N PHE A 27 16.50 22.34 8.33
CA PHE A 27 16.44 21.94 6.93
C PHE A 27 16.13 23.14 6.04
N THR A 28 16.78 23.15 4.88
CA THR A 28 16.67 24.18 3.86
C THR A 28 15.75 23.73 2.72
N LYS A 29 15.45 24.62 1.79
CA LYS A 29 14.64 24.27 0.61
C LYS A 29 15.38 23.28 -0.31
N GLU A 30 16.71 23.31 -0.30
CA GLU A 30 17.59 22.46 -1.11
C GLU A 30 17.54 20.99 -0.63
N ASP A 31 17.27 20.78 0.66
CA ASP A 31 17.28 19.44 1.28
C ASP A 31 16.13 18.53 0.83
N ILE A 32 15.08 19.06 0.16
CA ILE A 32 14.02 18.22 -0.43
C ILE A 32 14.33 17.81 -1.88
N ILE A 33 15.26 18.47 -2.55
CA ILE A 33 15.50 18.26 -3.99
C ILE A 33 15.95 16.81 -4.24
N GLY A 34 15.35 16.20 -5.26
CA GLY A 34 15.63 14.83 -5.67
C GLY A 34 14.41 13.92 -5.65
N GLN A 35 14.68 12.61 -5.77
CA GLN A 35 13.68 11.56 -5.91
C GLN A 35 13.36 10.89 -4.57
N TRP A 36 12.08 10.67 -4.31
CA TRP A 36 11.55 10.11 -3.07
C TRP A 36 10.55 9.00 -3.39
N LYS A 37 10.73 7.83 -2.75
CA LYS A 37 9.86 6.67 -2.90
C LYS A 37 8.93 6.53 -1.71
N THR A 38 7.65 6.28 -1.96
CA THR A 38 6.66 6.02 -0.91
C THR A 38 6.93 4.69 -0.21
N VAL A 39 6.89 4.69 1.12
CA VAL A 39 6.92 3.48 1.94
C VAL A 39 5.57 2.78 1.85
N VAL A 40 5.58 1.49 1.52
CA VAL A 40 4.37 0.68 1.38
C VAL A 40 3.86 0.28 2.77
N LYS A 41 2.65 0.74 3.13
CA LYS A 41 1.97 0.35 4.37
C LYS A 41 1.23 -0.98 4.17
N ASN A 42 1.95 -2.08 3.99
CA ASN A 42 1.36 -3.43 3.92
C ASN A 42 1.95 -4.32 5.02
N PRO A 43 1.12 -4.88 5.93
CA PRO A 43 1.60 -5.77 7.00
C PRO A 43 2.39 -7.00 6.52
N VAL A 44 2.10 -7.48 5.30
CA VAL A 44 2.76 -8.63 4.67
C VAL A 44 4.13 -8.23 4.08
N HIS A 45 4.31 -6.97 3.70
CA HIS A 45 5.54 -6.43 3.11
C HIS A 45 6.09 -5.33 4.01
N LYS A 46 6.64 -5.73 5.16
CA LYS A 46 7.33 -4.81 6.07
C LYS A 46 8.60 -4.27 5.40
N ASN A 47 9.00 -3.05 5.76
CA ASN A 47 10.26 -2.44 5.29
C ASN A 47 10.40 -2.38 3.75
N THR A 48 9.31 -2.01 3.07
CA THR A 48 9.22 -2.03 1.61
C THR A 48 8.94 -0.63 1.05
N VAL A 49 9.60 -0.27 -0.05
CA VAL A 49 9.28 0.92 -0.85
C VAL A 49 8.68 0.52 -2.20
N ALA A 50 7.84 1.39 -2.75
CA ALA A 50 7.29 1.19 -4.08
C ALA A 50 8.39 1.34 -5.15
N LYS A 51 8.46 0.40 -6.10
CA LYS A 51 9.47 0.41 -7.17
C LYS A 51 9.27 1.55 -8.18
N ARG A 52 8.01 1.80 -8.57
CA ARG A 52 7.62 2.77 -9.61
C ARG A 52 6.37 3.58 -9.28
N TYR A 53 5.53 3.09 -8.37
CA TYR A 53 4.28 3.72 -8.00
C TYR A 53 4.51 4.82 -6.95
N MET A 54 3.97 6.01 -7.18
CA MET A 54 4.04 7.18 -6.31
C MET A 54 5.46 7.71 -6.04
N ARG A 55 6.36 7.65 -7.02
CA ARG A 55 7.66 8.33 -6.90
C ARG A 55 7.48 9.84 -7.04
N HIS A 56 8.02 10.59 -6.09
CA HIS A 56 7.96 12.06 -6.05
C HIS A 56 9.34 12.62 -6.41
N THR A 57 9.42 13.51 -7.39
CA THR A 57 10.66 14.20 -7.77
C THR A 57 10.49 15.70 -7.57
N PHE A 58 11.16 16.25 -6.57
CA PHE A 58 11.19 17.69 -6.30
C PHE A 58 12.35 18.33 -7.06
N PHE A 59 12.05 19.33 -7.88
CA PHE A 59 12.99 20.09 -8.69
C PHE A 59 13.22 21.48 -8.09
N GLU A 60 14.41 22.05 -8.34
CA GLU A 60 14.86 23.33 -7.77
C GLU A 60 13.98 24.52 -8.19
N ASP A 61 13.32 24.43 -9.34
CA ASP A 61 12.42 25.43 -9.91
C ASP A 61 11.04 25.48 -9.23
N GLY A 62 10.82 24.69 -8.18
CA GLY A 62 9.52 24.59 -7.52
C GLY A 62 8.55 23.62 -8.20
N LYS A 63 9.01 22.83 -9.19
CA LYS A 63 8.21 21.76 -9.78
C LYS A 63 8.29 20.47 -8.97
N LEU A 64 7.16 19.77 -8.84
CA LEU A 64 7.08 18.40 -8.35
C LEU A 64 6.47 17.51 -9.43
N VAL A 65 7.15 16.42 -9.77
CA VAL A 65 6.60 15.36 -10.63
C VAL A 65 6.26 14.15 -9.78
N VAL A 66 5.01 13.68 -9.89
CA VAL A 66 4.54 12.46 -9.22
C VAL A 66 4.24 11.40 -10.27
N GLU A 67 4.96 10.28 -10.21
CA GLU A 67 4.76 9.15 -11.10
C GLU A 67 3.76 8.18 -10.49
N ASN A 68 2.54 8.13 -11.04
CA ASN A 68 1.43 7.37 -10.46
C ASN A 68 1.17 6.03 -11.16
N LYS A 69 1.57 5.86 -12.42
CA LYS A 69 1.46 4.59 -13.17
C LYS A 69 2.60 4.48 -14.18
N GLU A 70 2.75 3.30 -14.77
CA GLU A 70 3.54 3.13 -16.00
C GLU A 70 2.99 4.16 -17.01
N ASP A 71 3.82 5.15 -17.36
CA ASP A 71 3.53 6.25 -18.30
C ASP A 71 2.55 7.35 -17.85
N SER A 72 2.23 7.46 -16.56
CA SER A 72 1.43 8.59 -16.03
C SER A 72 2.20 9.44 -15.02
N GLN A 73 2.24 10.73 -15.29
CA GLN A 73 2.89 11.73 -14.45
C GLN A 73 1.93 12.89 -14.16
N ASP A 74 1.86 13.28 -12.89
CA ASP A 74 1.19 14.49 -12.46
C ASP A 74 2.23 15.56 -12.15
N ASN A 75 2.05 16.74 -12.73
CA ASN A 75 2.88 17.91 -12.46
C ASN A 75 2.20 18.77 -11.39
N LYS A 76 2.94 19.11 -10.35
CA LYS A 76 2.51 19.97 -9.24
C LYS A 76 3.54 21.07 -9.03
N GLU A 77 3.14 22.11 -8.32
CA GLU A 77 4.05 23.17 -7.86
C GLU A 77 4.30 23.01 -6.37
N TRP A 78 5.47 23.43 -5.90
CA TRP A 78 5.82 23.39 -4.48
C TRP A 78 6.63 24.63 -4.07
N LYS A 79 6.52 24.97 -2.79
CA LYS A 79 7.27 26.05 -2.14
C LYS A 79 7.68 25.66 -0.73
N PHE A 80 8.70 26.33 -0.20
CA PHE A 80 9.17 26.15 1.17
C PHE A 80 8.79 27.36 2.03
N SER A 81 8.17 27.12 3.18
CA SER A 81 7.82 28.15 4.17
C SER A 81 7.92 27.54 5.57
N ASP A 82 8.68 28.17 6.46
CA ASP A 82 8.74 27.83 7.88
C ASP A 82 9.02 26.34 8.17
N GLY A 83 9.97 25.74 7.43
CA GLY A 83 10.33 24.32 7.60
C GLY A 83 9.33 23.34 6.97
N VAL A 84 8.33 23.84 6.23
CA VAL A 84 7.29 23.05 5.58
C VAL A 84 7.36 23.21 4.06
N PHE A 85 7.30 22.08 3.36
CA PHE A 85 7.19 22.05 1.91
C PHE A 85 5.72 21.94 1.55
N ILE A 86 5.19 22.98 0.91
CA ILE A 86 3.78 23.11 0.55
C ILE A 86 3.67 22.85 -0.95
N VAL A 87 3.01 21.76 -1.31
CA VAL A 87 2.73 21.37 -2.68
C VAL A 87 1.29 21.75 -3.02
N THR A 88 1.09 22.33 -4.20
CA THR A 88 -0.23 22.70 -4.72
C THR A 88 -0.44 22.14 -6.12
N SER A 89 -1.66 21.66 -6.36
CA SER A 89 -2.12 21.26 -7.70
C SER A 89 -3.58 21.63 -7.87
N SER A 90 -4.01 21.82 -9.11
CA SER A 90 -5.39 22.18 -9.43
C SER A 90 -5.89 21.35 -10.62
N TYR A 91 -7.17 21.01 -10.61
CA TYR A 91 -7.85 20.36 -11.71
C TYR A 91 -9.28 20.88 -11.79
N LYS A 92 -9.62 21.56 -12.90
CA LYS A 92 -10.88 22.30 -13.04
C LYS A 92 -11.07 23.28 -11.87
N SER A 93 -12.18 23.20 -11.16
CA SER A 93 -12.49 23.99 -9.96
C SER A 93 -11.94 23.40 -8.66
N SER A 94 -11.24 22.26 -8.72
CA SER A 94 -10.65 21.60 -7.57
C SER A 94 -9.21 22.06 -7.34
N LYS A 95 -8.86 22.29 -6.08
CA LYS A 95 -7.51 22.61 -5.60
C LYS A 95 -7.10 21.61 -4.53
N PHE A 96 -5.88 21.11 -4.62
CA PHE A 96 -5.28 20.18 -3.68
C PHE A 96 -4.02 20.79 -3.09
N ILE A 97 -3.88 20.69 -1.77
CA ILE A 97 -2.77 21.24 -1.01
C ILE A 97 -2.20 20.11 -0.16
N GLU A 98 -0.90 19.88 -0.27
CA GLU A 98 -0.19 18.82 0.44
C GLU A 98 0.97 19.45 1.22
N GLN A 99 1.16 19.04 2.48
CA GLN A 99 2.24 19.56 3.30
C GLN A 99 3.18 18.44 3.72
N TYR A 100 4.47 18.69 3.50
CA TYR A 100 5.54 17.76 3.79
C TYR A 100 6.55 18.38 4.75
N LYS A 101 7.17 17.53 5.56
CA LYS A 101 8.26 17.90 6.47
C LYS A 101 9.35 16.86 6.42
N LEU A 102 10.60 17.30 6.33
CA LEU A 102 11.76 16.42 6.47
C LEU A 102 11.86 15.98 7.93
N ILE A 103 11.92 14.66 8.13
CA ILE A 103 12.28 14.06 9.41
C ILE A 103 13.81 14.02 9.52
N ASN A 104 14.47 13.67 8.42
CA ASN A 104 15.91 13.78 8.22
C ASN A 104 16.20 13.84 6.70
N ILE A 105 17.47 13.99 6.30
CA ILE A 105 17.88 14.10 4.90
C ILE A 105 17.43 12.93 4.01
N ASN A 106 17.18 11.76 4.60
CA ASN A 106 16.78 10.54 3.91
C ASN A 106 15.29 10.20 4.08
N LYS A 107 14.54 10.95 4.90
CA LYS A 107 13.15 10.61 5.27
C LYS A 107 12.26 11.86 5.27
N LEU A 108 11.21 11.80 4.46
CA LEU A 108 10.19 12.85 4.30
C LEU A 108 8.83 12.33 4.77
N SER A 109 8.04 13.18 5.40
CA SER A 109 6.69 12.87 5.87
C SER A 109 5.67 13.82 5.26
N LYS A 110 4.63 13.28 4.64
CA LYS A 110 3.42 14.04 4.30
C LYS A 110 2.50 13.97 5.51
N PHE A 111 2.25 15.11 6.13
CA PHE A 111 1.52 15.19 7.40
C PHE A 111 0.19 15.96 7.29
N ARG A 112 -0.10 16.54 6.12
CA ARG A 112 -1.40 17.14 5.84
C ARG A 112 -1.76 17.03 4.36
N PHE A 113 -3.02 16.76 4.11
CA PHE A 113 -3.66 16.83 2.80
C PHE A 113 -4.95 17.63 2.93
N GLN A 114 -5.16 18.59 2.04
CA GLN A 114 -6.39 19.35 1.93
C GLN A 114 -6.89 19.35 0.49
N SER A 115 -8.21 19.21 0.31
CA SER A 115 -8.88 19.37 -0.98
C SER A 115 -10.01 20.39 -0.87
N ILE A 116 -10.12 21.23 -1.89
CA ILE A 116 -11.12 22.28 -2.03
C ILE A 116 -11.78 22.07 -3.40
N ILE A 117 -13.10 21.97 -3.45
CA ILE A 117 -13.87 21.82 -4.70
C ILE A 117 -14.89 22.94 -4.78
N ASP A 118 -14.91 23.67 -5.90
CA ASP A 118 -15.81 24.81 -6.10
C ASP A 118 -15.72 25.85 -4.96
N GLY A 119 -14.49 26.06 -4.47
CA GLY A 119 -14.21 26.96 -3.33
C GLY A 119 -14.60 26.43 -1.96
N LYS A 120 -15.16 25.22 -1.84
CA LYS A 120 -15.57 24.60 -0.57
C LYS A 120 -14.57 23.52 -0.13
N PRO A 121 -14.16 23.49 1.15
CA PRO A 121 -13.30 22.42 1.65
C PRO A 121 -14.06 21.08 1.61
N LEU A 122 -13.45 20.05 1.03
CA LEU A 122 -14.00 18.70 0.97
C LEU A 122 -13.31 17.73 1.94
N ALA A 123 -11.97 17.82 2.03
CA ALA A 123 -11.19 16.97 2.91
C ALA A 123 -10.00 17.73 3.50
N ASP A 124 -9.69 17.46 4.76
CA ASP A 124 -8.50 17.95 5.48
C ASP A 124 -8.09 16.88 6.50
N TYR A 125 -6.97 16.18 6.28
CA TYR A 125 -6.53 15.08 7.14
C TYR A 125 -5.02 14.86 7.12
N ASP A 126 -4.52 14.11 8.10
CA ASP A 126 -3.12 13.66 8.20
C ASP A 126 -2.96 12.26 7.59
N PRO A 127 -2.35 12.13 6.39
CA PRO A 127 -2.18 10.82 5.74
C PRO A 127 -1.10 9.95 6.39
N LYS A 128 -0.23 10.53 7.23
CA LYS A 128 0.93 9.87 7.85
C LYS A 128 1.79 9.12 6.83
N GLU A 129 1.92 9.63 5.62
CA GLU A 129 2.67 8.97 4.55
C GLU A 129 4.16 9.27 4.70
N ILE A 130 4.98 8.24 4.53
CA ILE A 130 6.43 8.34 4.67
C ILE A 130 7.06 8.05 3.32
N TYR A 131 8.10 8.82 3.02
CA TYR A 131 8.88 8.73 1.81
C TYR A 131 10.36 8.61 2.15
N ILE A 132 11.08 7.82 1.36
CA ILE A 132 12.52 7.58 1.52
C ILE A 132 13.25 8.12 0.31
N ARG A 133 14.35 8.85 0.53
CA ARG A 133 15.19 9.41 -0.53
C ARG A 133 15.81 8.28 -1.35
N GLN A 134 15.57 8.29 -2.66
CA GLN A 134 16.10 7.29 -3.57
C GLN A 134 17.63 7.31 -3.56
N GLY A 135 18.24 6.12 -3.48
CA GLY A 135 19.69 5.96 -3.47
C GLY A 135 20.35 6.18 -2.10
N SER A 136 19.60 6.60 -1.07
CA SER A 136 20.09 6.69 0.31
C SER A 136 20.39 5.31 0.90
N ASP A 137 21.16 5.26 1.98
CA ASP A 137 21.41 4.01 2.70
C ASP A 137 20.12 3.39 3.25
N THR A 138 19.12 4.23 3.61
CA THR A 138 17.81 3.72 3.98
C THR A 138 17.13 3.01 2.82
N ASP A 139 17.11 3.60 1.61
CA ASP A 139 16.54 2.98 0.40
C ASP A 139 17.23 1.66 0.05
N ARG A 140 18.56 1.60 0.13
CA ARG A 140 19.36 0.40 -0.18
C ARG A 140 19.07 -0.78 0.75
N ASN A 141 18.62 -0.49 1.97
CA ASN A 141 18.26 -1.49 2.99
C ASN A 141 16.76 -1.84 2.98
N MET A 142 15.98 -1.37 2.00
CA MET A 142 14.56 -1.65 1.86
C MET A 142 14.30 -2.56 0.64
N GLU A 143 13.30 -3.42 0.77
CA GLU A 143 12.83 -4.21 -0.37
C GLU A 143 12.05 -3.31 -1.33
N THR A 144 12.17 -3.57 -2.64
CA THR A 144 11.39 -2.87 -3.66
C THR A 144 10.21 -3.73 -4.11
N LEU A 145 9.00 -3.18 -3.98
CA LEU A 145 7.78 -3.85 -4.41
C LEU A 145 7.25 -3.22 -5.69
N ASP A 146 7.08 -4.06 -6.71
CA ASP A 146 6.30 -3.71 -7.88
C ASP A 146 4.82 -3.90 -7.56
N ILE A 147 4.18 -2.80 -7.16
CA ILE A 147 2.78 -2.81 -6.72
C ILE A 147 1.86 -3.30 -7.85
N PHE A 148 2.16 -3.01 -9.10
CA PHE A 148 1.35 -3.47 -10.22
C PHE A 148 1.52 -4.95 -10.49
N LYS A 149 2.73 -5.51 -10.34
CA LYS A 149 2.93 -6.95 -10.40
C LYS A 149 2.26 -7.67 -9.21
N SER A 150 2.34 -7.09 -8.01
CA SER A 150 1.65 -7.67 -6.84
C SER A 150 0.13 -7.58 -6.97
N VAL A 151 -0.39 -6.49 -7.50
CA VAL A 151 -1.83 -6.30 -7.69
C VAL A 151 -2.33 -7.15 -8.87
N LYS A 152 -1.56 -7.33 -9.95
CA LYS A 152 -1.87 -8.33 -11.00
C LYS A 152 -2.07 -9.72 -10.39
N SER A 153 -1.24 -10.16 -9.45
CA SER A 153 -1.46 -11.43 -8.75
C SER A 153 -2.75 -11.50 -7.90
N SER A 154 -3.34 -10.35 -7.55
CA SER A 154 -4.66 -10.24 -6.92
C SER A 154 -5.80 -9.93 -7.90
N MET A 155 -5.50 -9.46 -9.12
CA MET A 155 -6.41 -9.23 -10.24
C MET A 155 -6.49 -10.40 -11.21
N ASP A 156 -5.59 -11.39 -11.09
CA ASP A 156 -5.78 -12.78 -11.57
C ASP A 156 -6.93 -13.49 -10.81
N PHE A 157 -7.80 -12.72 -10.16
CA PHE A 157 -9.07 -13.16 -9.64
C PHE A 157 -10.02 -13.33 -10.82
N ILE A 158 -10.08 -14.54 -11.33
CA ILE A 158 -11.12 -14.95 -12.28
C ILE A 158 -12.46 -14.85 -11.53
N ASP A 159 -13.34 -13.94 -11.98
CA ASP A 159 -14.68 -13.82 -11.42
C ASP A 159 -15.46 -15.12 -11.70
N PRO A 160 -15.89 -15.86 -10.68
CA PRO A 160 -16.64 -17.09 -10.86
C PRO A 160 -17.96 -16.94 -11.62
N ASN A 161 -18.48 -15.72 -11.81
CA ASN A 161 -19.67 -15.48 -12.64
C ASN A 161 -19.36 -15.32 -14.13
N THR A 162 -18.08 -15.33 -14.51
CA THR A 162 -17.58 -15.07 -15.87
C THR A 162 -16.82 -16.25 -16.47
N LEU A 163 -16.90 -17.45 -15.87
CA LEU A 163 -16.18 -18.61 -16.38
C LEU A 163 -16.65 -18.96 -17.80
N GLU A 164 -15.67 -19.21 -18.66
CA GLU A 164 -15.88 -19.45 -20.08
C GLU A 164 -16.21 -20.92 -20.33
N VAL A 165 -17.21 -21.15 -21.18
CA VAL A 165 -17.54 -22.51 -21.66
C VAL A 165 -16.43 -23.00 -22.57
N GLY A 166 -15.97 -24.23 -22.34
CA GLY A 166 -14.83 -24.84 -23.03
C GLY A 166 -13.51 -24.68 -22.27
N SER A 167 -13.45 -23.83 -21.25
CA SER A 167 -12.24 -23.58 -20.46
C SER A 167 -12.13 -24.56 -19.28
N GLU A 168 -10.89 -24.85 -18.90
CA GLU A 168 -10.53 -25.67 -17.74
C GLU A 168 -9.98 -24.77 -16.63
N TYR A 169 -10.38 -25.03 -15.38
CA TYR A 169 -9.95 -24.26 -14.21
C TYR A 169 -9.50 -25.16 -13.07
N ILE A 170 -8.37 -24.83 -12.43
CA ILE A 170 -7.85 -25.54 -11.26
C ILE A 170 -8.43 -24.95 -9.97
N LEU A 171 -9.01 -25.79 -9.12
CA LEU A 171 -9.64 -25.39 -7.87
C LEU A 171 -8.64 -25.22 -6.74
N SER A 172 -8.73 -24.12 -6.00
CA SER A 172 -7.88 -23.88 -4.81
C SER A 172 -8.44 -24.44 -3.50
N LYS A 173 -9.71 -24.84 -3.47
CA LYS A 173 -10.42 -25.36 -2.29
C LYS A 173 -11.28 -26.57 -2.66
N LYS A 174 -11.73 -27.29 -1.63
CA LYS A 174 -12.74 -28.35 -1.78
C LYS A 174 -14.05 -27.72 -2.26
N THR A 175 -14.61 -28.23 -3.35
CA THR A 175 -15.77 -27.64 -4.04
C THR A 175 -16.86 -28.70 -4.26
N PRO A 176 -18.10 -28.45 -3.87
CA PRO A 176 -19.21 -29.37 -4.10
C PRO A 176 -19.57 -29.42 -5.60
N ILE A 177 -19.70 -30.64 -6.11
CA ILE A 177 -20.21 -30.96 -7.43
C ILE A 177 -21.53 -31.70 -7.24
N MET A 178 -22.62 -31.02 -7.60
CA MET A 178 -23.98 -31.51 -7.50
C MET A 178 -24.32 -32.40 -8.71
N PRO A 179 -25.17 -33.43 -8.57
CA PRO A 179 -25.67 -34.17 -9.73
C PRO A 179 -26.58 -33.31 -10.63
N HIS A 180 -27.25 -32.32 -10.05
CA HIS A 180 -28.14 -31.39 -10.75
C HIS A 180 -28.15 -30.01 -10.06
N TYR A 181 -28.45 -28.94 -10.80
CA TYR A 181 -28.55 -27.57 -10.26
C TYR A 181 -29.80 -27.33 -9.39
N THR A 182 -30.77 -28.25 -9.41
CA THR A 182 -31.86 -28.29 -8.44
C THR A 182 -31.50 -29.25 -7.31
N PRO A 183 -31.41 -28.79 -6.06
CA PRO A 183 -31.07 -29.64 -4.93
C PRO A 183 -32.24 -30.56 -4.60
N SER A 184 -32.26 -31.76 -5.17
CA SER A 184 -33.27 -32.79 -4.85
C SER A 184 -32.71 -33.93 -4.02
N ASP A 185 -31.40 -34.21 -4.10
CA ASP A 185 -30.76 -35.31 -3.38
C ASP A 185 -29.33 -34.96 -2.95
N LEU A 186 -29.17 -34.55 -1.69
CA LEU A 186 -27.89 -34.16 -1.11
C LEU A 186 -26.94 -35.35 -0.87
N SER A 187 -27.45 -36.59 -0.89
CA SER A 187 -26.64 -37.80 -0.66
C SER A 187 -25.69 -38.10 -1.83
N LYS A 188 -25.97 -37.52 -3.00
CA LYS A 188 -25.23 -37.72 -4.26
C LYS A 188 -24.21 -36.63 -4.55
N ILE A 189 -23.94 -35.73 -3.60
CA ILE A 189 -22.95 -34.67 -3.76
C ILE A 189 -21.55 -35.28 -3.72
N VAL A 190 -20.78 -35.04 -4.77
CA VAL A 190 -19.35 -35.35 -4.81
C VAL A 190 -18.56 -34.08 -4.60
N TYR A 191 -17.31 -34.20 -4.15
CA TYR A 191 -16.46 -33.04 -3.92
C TYR A 191 -15.19 -33.14 -4.75
N ALA A 192 -14.93 -32.10 -5.55
CA ALA A 192 -13.62 -31.89 -6.12
C ALA A 192 -12.70 -31.32 -5.03
N VAL A 193 -11.56 -31.94 -4.79
CA VAL A 193 -10.59 -31.48 -3.79
C VAL A 193 -9.66 -30.41 -4.37
N LYS A 194 -8.97 -29.67 -3.50
CA LYS A 194 -7.98 -28.68 -3.90
C LYS A 194 -6.96 -29.29 -4.88
N GLY A 195 -6.66 -28.55 -5.95
CA GLY A 195 -5.70 -28.92 -6.99
C GLY A 195 -6.32 -29.71 -8.14
N GLN A 196 -7.58 -30.16 -8.02
CA GLN A 196 -8.29 -30.78 -9.14
C GLN A 196 -8.83 -29.73 -10.11
N SER A 197 -8.91 -30.13 -11.38
CA SER A 197 -9.46 -29.32 -12.44
C SER A 197 -10.94 -29.58 -12.68
N ILE A 198 -11.66 -28.57 -13.13
CA ILE A 198 -13.01 -28.66 -13.69
C ILE A 198 -13.02 -28.04 -15.08
N SER A 199 -13.66 -28.69 -16.04
CA SER A 199 -13.88 -28.12 -17.38
C SER A 199 -15.32 -27.65 -17.51
N ILE A 200 -15.54 -26.41 -17.92
CA ILE A 200 -16.90 -25.84 -18.04
C ILE A 200 -17.54 -26.30 -19.34
N ILE A 201 -18.64 -27.05 -19.25
CA ILE A 201 -19.39 -27.57 -20.40
C ILE A 201 -20.54 -26.65 -20.75
N LYS A 202 -21.23 -26.12 -19.74
CA LYS A 202 -22.44 -25.30 -19.92
C LYS A 202 -22.60 -24.31 -18.78
N ARG A 203 -23.20 -23.16 -19.08
CA ARG A 203 -23.60 -22.14 -18.10
C ARG A 203 -25.13 -22.03 -18.08
N GLN A 204 -25.73 -21.95 -16.89
CA GLN A 204 -27.18 -21.83 -16.69
C GLN A 204 -27.46 -20.83 -15.57
N MET A 205 -28.42 -19.92 -15.76
CA MET A 205 -28.93 -19.06 -14.69
C MET A 205 -30.11 -19.75 -14.00
N VAL A 206 -30.07 -19.88 -12.67
CA VAL A 206 -31.13 -20.50 -11.85
C VAL A 206 -31.31 -19.65 -10.60
N ASN A 207 -32.51 -19.11 -10.37
CA ASN A 207 -32.82 -18.25 -9.22
C ASN A 207 -31.79 -17.12 -9.03
N ASN A 208 -31.45 -16.42 -10.13
CA ASN A 208 -30.45 -15.34 -10.16
C ASN A 208 -29.02 -15.76 -9.74
N THR A 209 -28.72 -17.06 -9.76
CA THR A 209 -27.40 -17.62 -9.50
C THR A 209 -26.91 -18.40 -10.69
N ILE A 210 -25.63 -18.25 -11.04
CA ILE A 210 -25.05 -19.00 -12.15
C ILE A 210 -24.65 -20.39 -11.67
N TRP A 211 -25.00 -21.38 -12.48
CA TRP A 211 -24.58 -22.75 -12.33
C TRP A 211 -23.81 -23.17 -13.57
N TYR A 212 -22.73 -23.90 -13.36
CA TYR A 212 -21.93 -24.48 -14.44
C TYR A 212 -22.08 -25.98 -14.44
N GLN A 213 -22.42 -26.55 -15.59
CA GLN A 213 -22.20 -27.97 -15.83
C GLN A 213 -20.71 -28.16 -16.10
N VAL A 214 -20.09 -29.10 -15.40
CA VAL A 214 -18.65 -29.32 -15.46
C VAL A 214 -18.31 -30.78 -15.64
N THR A 215 -17.17 -31.06 -16.26
CA THR A 215 -16.50 -32.36 -16.18
C THR A 215 -15.44 -32.30 -15.10
N PHE A 216 -15.41 -33.28 -14.21
CA PHE A 216 -14.33 -33.48 -13.23
C PHE A 216 -14.03 -34.98 -13.10
N ASN A 217 -12.77 -35.39 -13.19
CA ASN A 217 -12.35 -36.81 -13.14
C ASN A 217 -13.18 -37.74 -14.06
N GLY A 218 -13.51 -37.28 -15.27
CA GLY A 218 -14.32 -38.04 -16.24
C GLY A 218 -15.82 -38.09 -15.97
N ASN A 219 -16.29 -37.56 -14.84
CA ASN A 219 -17.71 -37.48 -14.49
C ASN A 219 -18.27 -36.08 -14.74
N GLN A 220 -19.56 -35.99 -15.02
CA GLN A 220 -20.26 -34.71 -15.14
C GLN A 220 -21.04 -34.36 -13.88
N GLY A 221 -21.15 -33.07 -13.60
CA GLY A 221 -22.01 -32.55 -12.55
C GLY A 221 -22.17 -31.04 -12.67
N TRP A 222 -22.68 -30.42 -11.61
CA TRP A 222 -23.03 -29.02 -11.56
C TRP A 222 -22.35 -28.34 -10.38
N VAL A 223 -21.71 -27.21 -10.63
CA VAL A 223 -21.14 -26.35 -9.58
C VAL A 223 -21.85 -25.01 -9.57
N ASN A 224 -22.21 -24.57 -8.37
CA ASN A 224 -22.79 -23.24 -8.17
C ASN A 224 -21.67 -22.20 -8.17
N SER A 225 -21.82 -21.08 -8.89
CA SER A 225 -20.79 -20.03 -8.93
C SER A 225 -20.46 -19.48 -7.55
N ILE A 226 -21.42 -19.45 -6.62
CA ILE A 226 -21.22 -19.08 -5.20
C ILE A 226 -20.15 -19.95 -4.54
N ALA A 227 -20.11 -21.25 -4.83
CA ALA A 227 -19.14 -22.19 -4.25
C ALA A 227 -17.71 -21.94 -4.75
N LEU A 228 -17.55 -21.16 -5.82
CA LEU A 228 -16.27 -20.81 -6.42
C LEU A 228 -15.76 -19.44 -5.93
N PHE A 229 -16.58 -18.64 -5.23
CA PHE A 229 -16.12 -17.37 -4.66
C PHE A 229 -15.05 -17.57 -3.58
N GLY A 230 -14.05 -16.67 -3.61
CA GLY A 230 -12.90 -16.74 -2.72
C GLY A 230 -11.96 -17.92 -3.02
N GLN A 231 -12.13 -18.61 -4.14
CA GLN A 231 -11.13 -19.52 -4.67
C GLN A 231 -10.17 -18.77 -5.60
N LYS A 232 -8.90 -19.20 -5.61
CA LYS A 232 -7.93 -18.81 -6.64
C LYS A 232 -8.06 -19.82 -7.79
N LEU A 233 -8.89 -19.50 -8.77
CA LEU A 233 -8.97 -20.28 -10.00
C LEU A 233 -7.74 -19.97 -10.86
N LYS A 234 -7.24 -20.98 -11.57
CA LYS A 234 -6.12 -20.87 -12.51
C LYS A 234 -6.45 -21.60 -13.78
#